data_AF-A0AAU9FXI5-F1
#
_entry.id   AF-A0AAU9FXI5-F1
#
_cell.length_a   1.000
_cell.length_b   1.000
_cell.length_c   1.000
_cell.angle_alpha   90.00
_cell.angle_beta   90.00
_cell.angle_gamma   90.00
#
_symmetry.space_group_name_H-M   'P 1'
#
loop_
_entity.id
_entity.type
_entity.pdbx_description
1 polymer ?
#
loop_
_entity_poly.entity_id
_entity_poly.type
_entity_poly.pdbx_seq_one_letter_code
_entity_poly.pdbx_strand_id
1 'polypeptide(L)'
;MKTDNMSLVIKCRHSHSHNRNHNNIYLLCPIVLMFVAWQLGAGGIGAEAKQLPLAAADAADVDADAEIRHGSYDNGNDDVAALVRKRRHLSDWLIAPNTRWCGRGNLANGTYNDLGGASMADKCCRKHDHCQLWIDGMSTRYDLFNYRPYTLSHCSCDRRFRTCLKMAGDEAANAIGKLFFNVVQTQCFSLRVETVCLERGAGAGSSGQCLREDLRQKAVLRSNKRF
;
A
#
# COMPACT_ATOMS: atom_id res chain seq x y z
N MET A 1 42.73 -14.74 55.70
CA MET A 1 42.69 -15.84 54.72
C MET A 1 41.24 -16.28 54.50
N LYS A 2 40.60 -15.80 53.43
CA LYS A 2 39.90 -16.63 52.44
C LYS A 2 39.48 -15.74 51.28
N THR A 3 39.95 -16.13 50.12
CA THR A 3 39.75 -15.51 48.81
C THR A 3 38.52 -16.13 48.12
N ASP A 4 38.10 -15.45 47.06
CA ASP A 4 37.31 -15.93 45.90
C ASP A 4 35.80 -16.13 46.11
N ASN A 5 34.89 -15.89 45.16
CA ASN A 5 35.00 -15.47 43.77
C ASN A 5 33.68 -14.81 43.31
N MET A 6 33.77 -14.06 42.22
CA MET A 6 32.73 -13.31 41.53
C MET A 6 31.68 -14.21 40.86
N SER A 7 30.41 -13.82 40.92
CA SER A 7 29.38 -14.29 39.98
C SER A 7 28.36 -13.18 39.72
N LEU A 8 28.55 -12.56 38.56
CA LEU A 8 27.68 -11.61 37.91
C LEU A 8 26.40 -12.34 37.49
N VAL A 9 25.24 -12.02 38.10
CA VAL A 9 23.94 -12.46 37.57
C VAL A 9 23.24 -11.26 36.96
N ILE A 10 23.21 -11.25 35.64
CA ILE A 10 22.41 -10.35 34.80
C ILE A 10 20.94 -10.60 35.14
N LYS A 11 20.31 -9.66 35.84
CA LYS A 11 18.87 -9.71 36.16
C LYS A 11 18.10 -9.04 35.03
N CYS A 12 17.74 -9.82 34.00
CA CYS A 12 16.77 -9.39 32.99
C CYS A 12 15.42 -9.15 33.68
N ARG A 13 15.00 -7.88 33.80
CA ARG A 13 13.67 -7.52 34.30
C ARG A 13 12.62 -7.80 33.23
N HIS A 14 12.18 -9.05 33.14
CA HIS A 14 10.94 -9.41 32.46
C HIS A 14 9.76 -9.00 33.36
N SER A 15 9.02 -7.97 32.93
CA SER A 15 7.70 -7.68 33.49
C SER A 15 6.70 -8.63 32.82
N HIS A 16 6.50 -9.80 33.41
CA HIS A 16 5.40 -10.70 33.08
C HIS A 16 4.36 -10.57 34.21
N SER A 17 3.38 -9.68 34.04
CA SER A 17 2.21 -9.67 34.90
C SER A 17 1.24 -10.75 34.40
N HIS A 18 1.28 -11.89 35.07
CA HIS A 18 0.34 -12.98 34.90
C HIS A 18 -0.77 -12.78 35.93
N ASN A 19 -1.89 -12.15 35.55
CA ASN A 19 -3.09 -12.18 36.37
C ASN A 19 -4.10 -13.14 35.74
N ARG A 20 -4.15 -14.35 36.30
CA ARG A 20 -5.18 -15.36 36.05
C ARG A 20 -6.44 -14.92 36.79
N ASN A 21 -7.52 -14.64 36.07
CA ASN A 21 -8.85 -14.79 36.62
C ASN A 21 -9.59 -15.86 35.81
N HIS A 22 -9.73 -17.02 36.44
CA HIS A 22 -10.56 -18.12 36.02
C HIS A 22 -12.02 -17.74 36.26
N ASN A 23 -12.86 -17.86 35.22
CA ASN A 23 -14.23 -18.37 35.26
C ASN A 23 -14.94 -17.95 33.97
N ASN A 24 -15.03 -18.87 33.00
CA ASN A 24 -16.21 -19.18 32.18
C ASN A 24 -15.78 -20.00 30.94
N ILE A 25 -15.66 -21.33 31.04
CA ILE A 25 -15.29 -22.20 29.91
C ILE A 25 -16.27 -23.34 29.63
N TYR A 26 -17.41 -23.37 30.31
CA TYR A 26 -18.44 -24.38 30.06
C TYR A 26 -19.58 -23.81 29.22
N LEU A 27 -19.32 -23.49 27.93
CA LEU A 27 -20.41 -23.22 26.98
C LEU A 27 -20.06 -23.41 25.49
N LEU A 28 -19.15 -24.32 25.12
CA LEU A 28 -18.82 -24.60 23.71
C LEU A 28 -18.60 -26.10 23.42
N CYS A 29 -19.49 -26.98 23.91
CA CYS A 29 -19.39 -28.43 23.71
C CYS A 29 -20.41 -29.12 22.75
N PRO A 30 -21.40 -28.48 22.08
CA PRO A 30 -22.26 -29.24 21.16
C PRO A 30 -22.00 -29.00 19.66
N ILE A 31 -21.27 -27.96 19.26
CA ILE A 31 -21.18 -27.58 17.82
C ILE A 31 -20.15 -28.43 17.05
N VAL A 32 -19.14 -28.98 17.73
CA VAL A 32 -18.08 -29.77 17.10
C VAL A 32 -18.56 -31.19 16.73
N LEU A 33 -19.64 -31.70 17.33
CA LEU A 33 -20.17 -33.04 17.02
C LEU A 33 -21.16 -33.06 15.84
N MET A 34 -21.65 -31.91 15.35
CA MET A 34 -22.60 -31.86 14.23
C MET A 34 -21.93 -31.82 12.84
N PHE A 35 -20.64 -31.52 12.75
CA PHE A 35 -19.93 -31.49 11.45
C PHE A 35 -19.45 -32.86 10.98
N VAL A 36 -19.30 -33.84 11.87
CA VAL A 36 -18.78 -35.18 11.51
C VAL A 36 -19.87 -36.06 10.88
N ALA A 37 -21.15 -35.72 11.03
CA ALA A 37 -22.27 -36.49 10.46
C ALA A 37 -22.65 -36.10 9.01
N TRP A 38 -22.05 -35.05 8.43
CA TRP A 38 -22.37 -34.62 7.06
C TRP A 38 -21.44 -35.20 5.97
N GLN A 39 -20.40 -35.95 6.37
CA GLN A 39 -19.42 -36.54 5.42
C GLN A 39 -19.63 -38.03 5.12
N LEU A 40 -20.68 -38.67 5.64
CA LEU A 40 -20.97 -40.07 5.38
C LEU A 40 -22.46 -40.29 5.11
N GLY A 41 -22.92 -39.97 3.89
CA GLY A 41 -24.29 -40.28 3.49
C GLY A 41 -24.65 -39.84 2.08
N ALA A 42 -24.40 -40.75 1.12
CA ALA A 42 -25.14 -41.00 -0.12
C ALA A 42 -24.25 -41.04 -1.37
N GLY A 43 -23.86 -42.25 -1.76
CA GLY A 43 -23.50 -42.58 -3.15
C GLY A 43 -24.76 -42.77 -4.00
N GLY A 44 -24.62 -42.56 -5.31
CA GLY A 44 -25.68 -42.76 -6.29
C GLY A 44 -25.23 -42.51 -7.74
N ILE A 45 -24.95 -43.62 -8.43
CA ILE A 45 -24.71 -43.88 -9.85
C ILE A 45 -25.68 -43.20 -10.86
N GLY A 46 -25.23 -42.92 -12.09
CA GLY A 46 -26.13 -42.88 -13.26
C GLY A 46 -25.76 -41.99 -14.48
N ALA A 47 -25.19 -42.64 -15.50
CA ALA A 47 -25.44 -42.51 -16.95
C ALA A 47 -25.23 -41.19 -17.75
N GLU A 48 -24.20 -41.26 -18.62
CA GLU A 48 -24.25 -41.13 -20.09
C GLU A 48 -24.93 -39.92 -20.76
N ALA A 49 -24.13 -39.10 -21.47
CA ALA A 49 -24.60 -38.24 -22.55
C ALA A 49 -23.72 -38.41 -23.80
N LYS A 50 -24.40 -38.64 -24.92
CA LYS A 50 -23.93 -38.99 -26.26
C LYS A 50 -23.14 -37.88 -26.97
N GLN A 51 -22.31 -38.33 -27.91
CA GLN A 51 -21.48 -37.60 -28.86
C GLN A 51 -22.16 -37.43 -30.25
N LEU A 52 -21.91 -36.29 -30.91
CA LEU A 52 -21.88 -35.96 -32.38
C LEU A 52 -23.19 -35.80 -33.20
N PRO A 53 -23.19 -35.23 -34.46
CA PRO A 53 -22.30 -34.27 -35.20
C PRO A 53 -23.02 -33.15 -36.05
N LEU A 54 -22.20 -32.33 -36.76
CA LEU A 54 -22.37 -31.69 -38.12
C LEU A 54 -23.15 -30.36 -38.22
N ALA A 55 -22.84 -29.35 -39.06
CA ALA A 55 -22.02 -29.16 -40.28
C ALA A 55 -21.60 -27.65 -40.35
N ALA A 56 -20.36 -27.26 -40.67
CA ALA A 56 -19.74 -27.04 -41.99
C ALA A 56 -20.36 -25.94 -42.88
N ALA A 57 -19.55 -24.90 -43.14
CA ALA A 57 -19.45 -23.94 -44.27
C ALA A 57 -19.12 -22.54 -43.68
N ASP A 58 -18.15 -21.73 -44.13
CA ASP A 58 -17.55 -21.54 -45.45
C ASP A 58 -16.11 -20.99 -45.32
N ALA A 59 -15.31 -21.25 -46.36
CA ALA A 59 -13.92 -20.83 -46.54
C ALA A 59 -13.79 -19.44 -47.18
N ALA A 60 -12.64 -18.78 -46.95
CA ALA A 60 -11.86 -17.94 -47.88
C ALA A 60 -10.90 -17.06 -47.04
N ASP A 61 -9.63 -17.45 -46.91
CA ASP A 61 -8.49 -17.04 -47.74
C ASP A 61 -7.88 -15.70 -47.30
N VAL A 62 -6.71 -15.74 -46.62
CA VAL A 62 -5.73 -14.65 -46.69
C VAL A 62 -4.34 -15.26 -46.89
N ASP A 63 -3.72 -14.72 -47.94
CA ASP A 63 -2.58 -15.18 -48.71
C ASP A 63 -1.25 -15.18 -47.93
N ALA A 64 -0.33 -15.96 -48.49
CA ALA A 64 0.97 -16.35 -47.99
C ALA A 64 2.02 -15.22 -48.01
N ASP A 65 3.03 -15.47 -47.19
CA ASP A 65 4.22 -14.67 -46.95
C ASP A 65 5.04 -14.39 -48.22
N ALA A 66 5.47 -13.13 -48.38
CA ALA A 66 6.68 -12.78 -49.11
C ALA A 66 7.70 -12.25 -48.10
N GLU A 67 8.64 -13.14 -47.75
CA GLU A 67 9.77 -12.94 -46.86
C GLU A 67 10.78 -11.95 -47.50
N ILE A 68 10.97 -10.76 -46.92
CA ILE A 68 12.22 -10.00 -47.07
C ILE A 68 13.06 -10.23 -45.82
N ARG A 69 14.09 -11.03 -46.02
CA ARG A 69 15.16 -11.33 -45.08
C ARG A 69 15.98 -10.06 -44.82
N HIS A 70 15.75 -9.40 -43.69
CA HIS A 70 16.74 -8.54 -43.06
C HIS A 70 17.26 -9.25 -41.80
N GLY A 71 18.46 -9.80 -41.89
CA GLY A 71 19.18 -10.22 -40.70
C GLY A 71 19.52 -9.02 -39.83
N SER A 72 19.24 -9.10 -38.53
CA SER A 72 19.82 -8.19 -37.55
C SER A 72 19.76 -8.80 -36.14
N TYR A 73 20.96 -9.05 -35.61
CA TYR A 73 21.32 -9.17 -34.20
C TYR A 73 20.18 -9.26 -33.17
N ASP A 74 19.99 -10.44 -32.58
CA ASP A 74 19.26 -10.63 -31.33
C ASP A 74 19.91 -9.77 -30.24
N ASN A 75 19.28 -8.64 -29.92
CA ASN A 75 19.65 -7.80 -28.80
C ASN A 75 18.55 -7.99 -27.74
N GLY A 76 18.90 -8.46 -26.55
CA GLY A 76 17.98 -8.83 -25.44
C GLY A 76 17.18 -7.67 -24.82
N ASN A 77 16.65 -6.79 -25.65
CA ASN A 77 15.90 -5.58 -25.34
C ASN A 77 14.38 -5.83 -25.31
N ASP A 78 13.93 -6.92 -25.94
CA ASP A 78 12.50 -7.25 -26.09
C ASP A 78 11.88 -7.70 -24.77
N ASP A 79 12.61 -8.46 -23.96
CA ASP A 79 12.19 -8.90 -22.63
C ASP A 79 12.10 -7.72 -21.65
N VAL A 80 13.06 -6.79 -21.72
CA VAL A 80 13.03 -5.56 -20.90
C VAL A 80 11.85 -4.69 -21.32
N ALA A 81 11.61 -4.52 -22.61
CA ALA A 81 10.46 -3.77 -23.12
C ALA A 81 9.12 -4.43 -22.76
N ALA A 82 9.02 -5.76 -22.79
CA ALA A 82 7.84 -6.52 -22.40
C ALA A 82 7.57 -6.42 -20.88
N LEU A 83 8.60 -6.54 -20.04
CA LEU A 83 8.49 -6.35 -18.59
C LEU A 83 8.12 -4.91 -18.21
N VAL A 84 8.67 -3.91 -18.91
CA VAL A 84 8.31 -2.50 -18.74
C VAL A 84 6.86 -2.24 -19.16
N ARG A 85 6.39 -2.82 -20.28
CA ARG A 85 4.98 -2.76 -20.70
C ARG A 85 4.06 -3.43 -19.68
N LYS A 86 4.43 -4.61 -19.17
CA LYS A 86 3.68 -5.34 -18.14
C LYS A 86 3.63 -4.56 -16.82
N ARG A 87 4.74 -3.93 -16.40
CA ARG A 87 4.79 -3.06 -15.22
C ARG A 87 3.89 -1.84 -15.37
N ARG A 88 3.88 -1.21 -16.55
CA ARG A 88 2.99 -0.07 -16.86
C ARG A 88 1.51 -0.47 -16.77
N HIS A 89 1.13 -1.57 -17.42
CA HIS A 89 -0.25 -2.08 -17.34
C HIS A 89 -0.68 -2.40 -15.88
N LEU A 90 0.22 -2.92 -15.06
CA LEU A 90 -0.04 -3.16 -13.63
C LEU A 90 -0.10 -1.86 -12.80
N SER A 91 0.65 -0.81 -13.17
CA SER A 91 0.51 0.50 -12.52
C SER A 91 -0.78 1.21 -12.91
N ASP A 92 -1.30 0.98 -14.11
CA ASP A 92 -2.54 1.58 -14.59
C ASP A 92 -3.75 1.04 -13.82
N TRP A 93 -3.71 -0.22 -13.36
CA TRP A 93 -4.73 -0.77 -12.47
C TRP A 93 -4.74 -0.11 -11.07
N LEU A 94 -3.65 0.55 -10.68
CA LEU A 94 -3.59 1.31 -9.43
C LEU A 94 -4.14 2.73 -9.56
N ILE A 95 -4.69 3.09 -10.74
CA ILE A 95 -5.37 4.36 -11.00
C ILE A 95 -6.88 4.13 -11.09
N ALA A 96 -7.65 5.01 -10.45
CA ALA A 96 -9.10 4.90 -10.40
C ALA A 96 -9.68 4.95 -11.83
N PRO A 97 -10.71 4.13 -12.13
CA PRO A 97 -11.28 4.08 -13.46
C PRO A 97 -11.79 5.46 -13.88
N ASN A 98 -11.65 5.78 -15.17
CA ASN A 98 -12.07 7.06 -15.74
C ASN A 98 -11.37 8.31 -15.16
N THR A 99 -10.21 8.13 -14.53
CA THR A 99 -9.33 9.22 -14.05
C THR A 99 -7.94 9.07 -14.65
N ARG A 100 -7.15 10.15 -14.64
CA ARG A 100 -5.74 10.14 -15.05
C ARG A 100 -4.79 10.35 -13.88
N TRP A 101 -5.24 10.94 -12.78
CA TRP A 101 -4.40 11.35 -11.65
C TRP A 101 -4.72 10.65 -10.33
N CYS A 102 -5.83 9.92 -10.23
CA CYS A 102 -6.24 9.31 -8.96
C CYS A 102 -5.59 7.93 -8.76
N GLY A 103 -4.30 7.87 -8.45
CA GLY A 103 -3.61 6.61 -8.15
C GLY A 103 -2.11 6.75 -7.93
N ARG A 104 -1.36 5.65 -8.09
CA ARG A 104 0.10 5.70 -8.01
C ARG A 104 0.70 6.16 -9.34
N GLY A 105 1.21 7.39 -9.39
CA GLY A 105 1.63 8.02 -10.64
C GLY A 105 0.43 8.64 -11.37
N ASN A 106 0.54 8.85 -12.68
CA ASN A 106 -0.57 9.35 -13.48
C ASN A 106 -0.50 8.86 -14.94
N LEU A 107 -1.65 8.85 -15.60
CA LEU A 107 -1.86 8.53 -17.03
C LEU A 107 -2.02 9.78 -17.89
N ALA A 108 -1.63 10.95 -17.38
CA ALA A 108 -1.73 12.18 -18.15
C ALA A 108 -0.69 12.17 -19.28
N ASN A 109 -1.10 12.57 -20.48
CA ASN A 109 -0.25 12.65 -21.67
C ASN A 109 0.73 13.83 -21.62
N GLY A 110 1.46 13.99 -20.51
CA GLY A 110 2.43 15.06 -20.29
C GLY A 110 1.82 16.45 -20.09
N THR A 111 0.49 16.61 -20.12
CA THR A 111 -0.17 17.90 -19.91
C THR A 111 -0.92 17.94 -18.59
N TYR A 112 -0.78 19.06 -17.88
CA TYR A 112 -1.43 19.26 -16.58
C TYR A 112 -2.96 19.18 -16.67
N ASN A 113 -3.56 19.54 -17.80
CA ASN A 113 -5.01 19.58 -17.98
C ASN A 113 -5.58 18.32 -18.66
N ASP A 114 -4.79 17.28 -18.90
CA ASP A 114 -5.31 15.98 -19.34
C ASP A 114 -6.05 15.33 -18.17
N LEU A 115 -7.37 15.33 -18.24
CA LEU A 115 -8.27 14.81 -17.22
C LEU A 115 -9.12 13.69 -17.81
N GLY A 116 -9.42 12.69 -17.00
CA GLY A 116 -10.36 11.63 -17.34
C GLY A 116 -11.82 12.10 -17.32
N GLY A 117 -12.74 11.21 -17.68
CA GLY A 117 -14.17 11.52 -17.71
C GLY A 117 -14.75 11.85 -16.32
N ALA A 118 -14.18 11.30 -15.24
CA ALA A 118 -14.48 11.71 -13.87
C ALA A 118 -13.72 13.00 -13.49
N SER A 119 -13.83 14.02 -14.34
CA SER A 119 -12.94 15.20 -14.35
C SER A 119 -12.95 16.00 -13.05
N MET A 120 -14.05 16.02 -12.30
CA MET A 120 -14.15 16.73 -11.02
C MET A 120 -13.35 16.02 -9.93
N ALA A 121 -13.48 14.71 -9.79
CA ALA A 121 -12.64 13.90 -8.91
C ALA A 121 -11.16 13.97 -9.34
N ASP A 122 -10.90 13.89 -10.64
CA ASP A 122 -9.55 13.86 -11.19
C ASP A 122 -8.77 15.16 -10.95
N LYS A 123 -9.46 16.31 -11.04
CA LYS A 123 -8.89 17.62 -10.63
C LYS A 123 -8.44 17.62 -9.17
N CYS A 124 -9.20 16.96 -8.28
CA CYS A 124 -8.85 16.88 -6.87
C CYS A 124 -7.58 16.04 -6.66
N CYS A 125 -7.46 14.90 -7.34
CA CYS A 125 -6.28 14.03 -7.28
C CYS A 125 -5.06 14.71 -7.88
N ARG A 126 -5.17 15.31 -9.07
CA ARG A 126 -4.10 16.09 -9.69
C ARG A 126 -3.56 17.16 -8.74
N LYS A 127 -4.45 17.90 -8.07
CA LYS A 127 -4.04 18.94 -7.12
C LYS A 127 -3.36 18.35 -5.88
N HIS A 128 -3.74 17.16 -5.46
CA HIS A 128 -3.14 16.44 -4.34
C HIS A 128 -1.74 15.91 -4.69
N ASP A 129 -1.55 15.35 -5.88
CA ASP A 129 -0.26 14.88 -6.40
C ASP A 129 0.80 15.99 -6.45
N HIS A 130 0.37 17.23 -6.68
CA HIS A 130 1.25 18.41 -6.71
C HIS A 130 1.44 19.06 -5.31
N CYS A 131 1.29 18.29 -4.23
CA CYS A 131 1.59 18.78 -2.89
C CYS A 131 3.08 19.12 -2.77
N GLN A 132 3.41 20.33 -2.32
CA GLN A 132 4.81 20.78 -2.19
C GLN A 132 5.59 20.08 -1.07
N LEU A 133 4.89 19.46 -0.13
CA LEU A 133 5.46 18.76 1.02
C LEU A 133 5.00 17.31 1.01
N TRP A 134 5.91 16.43 0.62
CA TRP A 134 5.67 14.99 0.50
C TRP A 134 6.86 14.18 1.00
N ILE A 135 6.63 12.92 1.35
CA ILE A 135 7.68 11.93 1.66
C ILE A 135 7.37 10.70 0.83
N ASP A 136 8.25 10.35 -0.09
CA ASP A 136 8.05 9.20 -0.98
C ASP A 136 7.97 7.89 -0.20
N GLY A 137 7.28 6.90 -0.78
CA GLY A 137 7.26 5.55 -0.22
C GLY A 137 8.66 4.98 -0.13
N MET A 138 8.96 4.26 0.96
CA MET A 138 10.28 3.65 1.21
C MET A 138 11.45 4.65 1.18
N SER A 139 11.22 5.90 1.60
CA SER A 139 12.23 6.96 1.63
C SER A 139 12.26 7.69 2.96
N THR A 140 13.38 8.38 3.24
CA THR A 140 13.52 9.27 4.41
C THR A 140 13.45 10.72 3.98
N ARG A 141 12.63 11.51 4.67
CA ARG A 141 12.61 12.98 4.55
C ARG A 141 12.13 13.59 5.86
N TYR A 142 12.60 14.80 6.20
CA TYR A 142 12.23 15.49 7.44
C TYR A 142 12.40 14.63 8.71
N ASP A 143 13.52 13.91 8.80
CA ASP A 143 13.86 13.01 9.90
C ASP A 143 12.79 11.93 10.19
N LEU A 144 12.04 11.52 9.16
CA LEU A 144 11.06 10.43 9.20
C LEU A 144 11.28 9.48 8.02
N PHE A 145 11.45 8.18 8.32
CA PHE A 145 11.44 7.13 7.30
C PHE A 145 10.01 6.64 7.04
N ASN A 146 9.55 6.76 5.79
CA ASN A 146 8.24 6.30 5.37
C ASN A 146 8.30 4.82 4.94
N TYR A 147 8.00 3.92 5.87
CA TYR A 147 7.94 2.47 5.61
C TYR A 147 6.77 2.03 4.72
N ARG A 148 5.88 2.94 4.31
CA ARG A 148 4.71 2.61 3.50
C ARG A 148 5.07 2.56 2.02
N PRO A 149 4.38 1.73 1.23
CA PRO A 149 4.57 1.66 -0.22
C PRO A 149 3.88 2.82 -0.98
N TYR A 150 3.45 3.87 -0.27
CA TYR A 150 2.77 5.03 -0.83
C TYR A 150 3.35 6.32 -0.25
N THR A 151 3.22 7.40 -1.03
CA THR A 151 3.70 8.73 -0.66
C THR A 151 2.84 9.31 0.47
N LEU A 152 3.51 9.84 1.51
CA LEU A 152 2.86 10.63 2.55
C LEU A 152 2.82 12.09 2.12
N SER A 153 1.67 12.72 2.23
CA SER A 153 1.49 14.15 1.96
C SER A 153 1.33 14.94 3.26
N HIS A 154 1.58 16.24 3.21
CA HIS A 154 1.33 17.09 4.36
C HIS A 154 -0.16 17.15 4.69
N CYS A 155 -0.51 17.17 5.98
CA CYS A 155 -1.91 17.12 6.43
C CYS A 155 -2.80 18.26 5.91
N SER A 156 -2.22 19.39 5.47
CA SER A 156 -2.98 20.44 4.79
C SER A 156 -3.40 20.05 3.37
N CYS A 157 -2.56 19.30 2.64
CA CYS A 157 -2.88 18.76 1.32
C CYS A 157 -4.00 17.74 1.43
N ASP A 158 -3.91 16.77 2.35
CA ASP A 158 -4.95 15.75 2.54
C ASP A 158 -6.28 16.35 2.99
N ARG A 159 -6.27 17.39 3.82
CA ARG A 159 -7.50 18.12 4.22
C ARG A 159 -8.15 18.83 3.04
N ARG A 160 -7.35 19.49 2.19
CA ARG A 160 -7.83 20.15 0.97
C ARG A 160 -8.35 19.12 -0.02
N PHE A 161 -7.67 17.99 -0.15
CA PHE A 161 -8.09 16.87 -1.01
C PHE A 161 -9.44 16.31 -0.56
N ARG A 162 -9.60 15.99 0.74
CA ARG A 162 -10.88 15.57 1.31
C ARG A 162 -12.00 16.57 1.02
N THR A 163 -11.73 17.86 1.21
CA THR A 163 -12.72 18.92 0.99
C THR A 163 -13.08 19.02 -0.49
N CYS A 164 -12.10 18.95 -1.38
CA CYS A 164 -12.29 18.96 -2.82
C CYS A 164 -13.20 17.81 -3.29
N LEU A 165 -12.90 16.58 -2.85
CA LEU A 165 -13.71 15.40 -3.19
C LEU A 165 -15.15 15.52 -2.67
N LYS A 166 -15.35 16.06 -1.46
CA LYS A 166 -16.70 16.32 -0.92
C LYS A 166 -17.48 17.36 -1.73
N MET A 167 -16.79 18.39 -2.22
CA MET A 167 -17.42 19.43 -3.05
C MET A 167 -17.69 18.95 -4.48
N ALA A 168 -16.85 18.06 -5.02
CA ALA A 168 -17.10 17.43 -6.32
C ALA A 168 -18.40 16.61 -6.30
N GLY A 169 -18.64 15.88 -5.21
CA GLY A 169 -19.95 15.30 -4.89
C GLY A 169 -20.43 14.17 -5.80
N ASP A 170 -19.70 13.84 -6.86
CA ASP A 170 -20.01 12.73 -7.78
C ASP A 170 -19.65 11.35 -7.18
N GLU A 171 -20.14 10.29 -7.82
CA GLU A 171 -19.92 8.90 -7.36
C GLU A 171 -18.43 8.55 -7.31
N ALA A 172 -17.66 8.96 -8.32
CA ALA A 172 -16.22 8.70 -8.40
C ALA A 172 -15.46 9.37 -7.24
N ALA A 173 -15.73 10.65 -6.95
CA ALA A 173 -15.13 11.39 -5.86
C ALA A 173 -15.48 10.79 -4.49
N ASN A 174 -16.72 10.34 -4.33
CA ASN A 174 -17.16 9.65 -3.12
C ASN A 174 -16.46 8.30 -2.94
N ALA A 175 -16.31 7.51 -4.00
CA ALA A 175 -15.59 6.24 -3.98
C ALA A 175 -14.11 6.45 -3.65
N ILE A 176 -13.43 7.37 -4.34
CA ILE A 176 -12.03 7.73 -4.10
C ILE A 176 -11.84 8.22 -2.66
N GLY A 177 -12.73 9.09 -2.17
CA GLY A 177 -12.69 9.60 -0.81
C GLY A 177 -12.82 8.49 0.23
N LYS A 178 -13.82 7.61 0.10
CA LYS A 178 -13.99 6.47 1.00
C LYS A 178 -12.78 5.53 0.96
N LEU A 179 -12.28 5.23 -0.24
CA LEU A 179 -11.10 4.38 -0.41
C LEU A 179 -9.88 4.97 0.33
N PHE A 180 -9.55 6.24 0.07
CA PHE A 180 -8.37 6.88 0.63
C PHE A 180 -8.44 7.08 2.15
N PHE A 181 -9.55 7.65 2.65
CA PHE A 181 -9.65 8.09 4.04
C PHE A 181 -10.29 7.07 4.99
N ASN A 182 -11.11 6.13 4.50
CA ASN A 182 -11.86 5.20 5.35
C ASN A 182 -11.33 3.76 5.24
N VAL A 183 -10.98 3.31 4.03
CA VAL A 183 -10.51 1.93 3.76
C VAL A 183 -8.99 1.81 3.92
N VAL A 184 -8.21 2.54 3.11
CA VAL A 184 -6.74 2.52 3.19
C VAL A 184 -6.25 3.25 4.43
N GLN A 185 -7.04 4.24 4.91
CA GLN A 185 -6.73 5.05 6.09
C GLN A 185 -5.31 5.64 6.01
N THR A 186 -4.99 6.22 4.85
CA THR A 186 -3.71 6.86 4.62
C THR A 186 -3.41 7.87 5.74
N GLN A 187 -2.16 7.90 6.17
CA GLN A 187 -1.69 8.90 7.12
C GLN A 187 -1.13 10.11 6.38
N CYS A 188 -1.13 11.25 7.08
CA CYS A 188 -0.46 12.47 6.64
C CYS A 188 0.63 12.83 7.65
N PHE A 189 1.45 13.84 7.33
CA PHE A 189 2.41 14.38 8.30
C PHE A 189 2.24 15.88 8.50
N SER A 190 2.63 16.35 9.69
CA SER A 190 2.80 17.76 10.02
C SER A 190 4.25 18.03 10.39
N LEU A 191 4.83 19.13 9.94
CA LEU A 191 6.16 19.54 10.36
C LEU A 191 6.11 20.18 11.74
N ARG A 192 7.03 19.77 12.62
CA ARG A 192 7.28 20.37 13.93
C ARG A 192 8.75 20.74 14.02
N VAL A 193 9.04 21.88 14.61
CA VAL A 193 10.43 22.24 14.96
C VAL A 193 10.77 21.54 16.26
N GLU A 194 11.88 20.82 16.28
CA GLU A 194 12.43 20.14 17.45
C GLU A 194 13.87 20.61 17.67
N THR A 195 14.22 20.88 18.93
CA THR A 195 15.59 21.17 19.32
C THR A 195 16.36 19.86 19.44
N VAL A 196 17.38 19.69 18.61
CA VAL A 196 18.26 18.52 18.63
C VAL A 196 19.60 18.90 19.23
N CYS A 197 20.14 17.98 20.03
CA CYS A 197 21.48 18.11 20.57
C CYS A 197 22.52 17.61 19.57
N LEU A 198 23.38 18.51 19.09
CA LEU A 198 24.45 18.18 18.16
C LEU A 198 25.71 17.68 18.87
N GLU A 199 26.00 18.21 20.06
CA GLU A 199 27.21 17.87 20.83
C GLU A 199 26.86 17.62 22.30
N ARG A 200 27.26 16.46 22.81
CA ARG A 200 27.08 16.07 24.22
C ARG A 200 28.41 16.19 24.97
N GLY A 201 28.38 16.81 26.14
CA GLY A 201 29.55 16.91 27.01
C GLY A 201 29.96 15.57 27.62
N ALA A 202 31.24 15.44 27.96
CA ALA A 202 31.77 14.29 28.68
C ALA A 202 31.27 14.30 30.14
N GLY A 203 30.23 13.51 30.41
CA GLY A 203 29.68 13.27 31.75
C GLY A 203 29.27 11.79 31.89
N ALA A 204 29.39 11.24 33.09
CA ALA A 204 29.20 9.82 33.35
C ALA A 204 27.73 9.38 33.20
N GLY A 205 27.33 8.96 32.00
CA GLY A 205 26.05 8.28 31.71
C GLY A 205 25.39 8.71 30.39
N SER A 206 24.23 8.09 30.05
CA SER A 206 23.44 8.41 28.83
C SER A 206 22.74 9.78 28.86
N SER A 207 23.17 10.67 29.75
CA SER A 207 22.57 11.97 30.08
C SER A 207 23.65 13.05 30.23
N GLY A 208 24.69 13.03 29.39
CA GLY A 208 25.59 14.18 29.28
C GLY A 208 24.81 15.44 28.88
N GLN A 209 25.17 16.59 29.47
CA GLN A 209 24.56 17.89 29.16
C GLN A 209 24.76 18.23 27.66
N CYS A 210 23.72 18.79 27.02
CA CYS A 210 23.85 19.24 25.65
C CYS A 210 24.66 20.53 25.60
N LEU A 211 25.79 20.52 24.88
CA LEU A 211 26.66 21.69 24.73
C LEU A 211 26.23 22.57 23.56
N ARG A 212 25.64 21.97 22.52
CA ARG A 212 25.20 22.69 21.33
C ARG A 212 23.89 22.13 20.80
N GLU A 213 22.93 23.01 20.65
CA GLU A 213 21.59 22.73 20.16
C GLU A 213 21.39 23.30 18.75
N ASP A 214 20.48 22.70 17.99
CA ASP A 214 20.07 23.14 16.67
C ASP A 214 18.56 22.89 16.49
N LEU A 215 17.90 23.72 15.67
CA LEU A 215 16.47 23.60 15.40
C LEU A 215 16.26 22.86 14.10
N ARG A 216 15.62 21.68 14.16
CA ARG A 216 15.32 20.88 12.97
C ARG A 216 13.84 20.73 12.74
N GLN A 217 13.45 20.74 11.46
CA GLN A 217 12.09 20.38 11.07
C GLN A 217 11.95 18.87 10.98
N LYS A 218 11.08 18.32 11.81
CA LYS A 218 10.76 16.90 11.85
C LYS A 218 9.32 16.65 11.47
N ALA A 219 9.11 15.65 10.61
CA ALA A 219 7.77 15.19 10.27
C ALA A 219 7.19 14.35 11.40
N VAL A 220 5.96 14.68 11.80
CA VAL A 220 5.19 13.89 12.76
C VAL A 220 3.93 13.36 12.08
N LEU A 221 3.76 12.04 12.12
CA LEU A 221 2.62 11.34 11.54
C LEU A 221 1.31 11.71 12.26
N ARG A 222 0.24 11.81 11.47
CA ARG A 222 -1.12 12.05 11.91
C ARG A 222 -2.09 11.17 11.14
N SER A 223 -3.16 10.76 11.80
CA SER A 223 -4.28 10.11 11.14
C SER A 223 -5.13 11.16 10.40
N ASN A 224 -5.53 10.84 9.18
CA ASN A 224 -6.47 11.67 8.46
C ASN A 224 -7.89 11.59 9.06
N LYS A 225 -8.70 12.63 8.81
CA LYS A 225 -10.13 12.58 9.11
C LYS A 225 -10.83 11.67 8.11
N ARG A 226 -11.72 10.79 8.59
CA ARG A 226 -12.58 9.94 7.76
C ARG A 226 -13.36 10.78 6.75
N PHE A 227 -13.51 10.28 5.52
CA PHE A 227 -14.33 10.88 4.47
C PHE A 227 -15.78 10.92 4.90
#